data_AF-A0A661S0B5-F1
#
_entry.id   AF-A0A661S0B5-F1
#
_cell.length_a   1.000
_cell.length_b   1.000
_cell.length_c   1.000
_cell.angle_alpha   90.00
_cell.angle_beta   90.00
_cell.angle_gamma   90.00
#
_symmetry.space_group_name_H-M   'P 1'
#
loop_
_entity.id
_entity.type
_entity.pdbx_description
1 polymer ?
#
loop_
_entity_poly.entity_id
_entity_poly.type
_entity_poly.pdbx_seq_one_letter_code
_entity_poly.pdbx_strand_id
1 'polypeptide(L)' 'MIVIKIRNHQEVAEKESHMARMLRKLAPNLIRKKVEQRVAESIKESLLERGIEASISIQEPEEGYNPNLNKEK' A
#
# COMPACT_ATOMS: atom_id res chain seq x y z
N MET A 1 -14.61 -7.66 -8.78
CA MET A 1 -14.02 -6.51 -8.06
C MET A 1 -13.17 -7.05 -6.92
N ILE A 2 -11.90 -6.64 -6.82
CA ILE A 2 -11.01 -7.06 -5.73
C ILE A 2 -10.77 -5.86 -4.83
N VAL A 3 -11.00 -6.05 -3.52
CA VAL A 3 -10.78 -5.02 -2.51
C VAL A 3 -9.50 -5.33 -1.75
N ILE A 4 -8.62 -4.35 -1.68
CA ILE A 4 -7.31 -4.49 -1.02
C ILE A 4 -7.23 -3.50 0.13
N LYS A 5 -6.90 -4.01 1.32
CA LYS A 5 -6.63 -3.18 2.50
C LYS A 5 -5.13 -3.17 2.75
N ILE A 6 -4.48 -2.04 2.50
CA ILE A 6 -3.06 -1.87 2.78
C ILE A 6 -2.90 -1.49 4.24
N ARG A 7 -2.34 -2.43 5.01
CA ARG A 7 -2.18 -2.28 6.45
C ARG A 7 -1.10 -1.25 6.82
N ASN A 8 0.05 -1.29 6.15
CA ASN A 8 1.16 -0.39 6.48
C ASN A 8 1.83 0.18 5.21
N HIS A 9 1.34 1.32 4.76
CA HIS A 9 1.87 2.00 3.56
C HIS A 9 3.35 2.37 3.70
N GLN A 10 3.78 2.77 4.90
CA GLN A 10 5.16 3.21 5.13
C GLN A 10 6.15 2.06 5.00
N GLU A 11 5.81 0.90 5.55
CA GLU A 11 6.65 -0.29 5.46
C GLU A 11 6.75 -0.83 4.02
N VAL A 12 5.65 -0.77 3.26
CA VAL A 12 5.66 -1.10 1.82
C VAL A 12 6.58 -0.15 1.07
N ALA A 13 6.50 1.15 1.33
CA ALA A 13 7.33 2.14 0.66
C ALA A 13 8.82 2.00 1.01
N GLU A 14 9.15 1.69 2.27
CA GLU A 14 10.53 1.50 2.72
C GLU A 14 11.19 0.27 2.09
N LYS A 15 10.43 -0.80 1.82
CA LYS A 15 10.95 -1.99 1.10
C LYS A 15 11.26 -1.71 -0.37
N GLU A 16 10.53 -0.78 -0.98
CA GLU A 16 10.69 -0.42 -2.39
C GLU A 16 11.72 0.70 -2.62
N SER A 17 11.95 1.59 -1.64
CA SER A 17 12.87 2.72 -1.83
C SER A 17 13.46 3.29 -0.54
N HIS A 18 14.78 3.49 -0.54
CA HIS A 18 15.48 4.25 0.51
C HIS A 18 15.01 5.72 0.61
N MET A 19 14.58 6.35 -0.50
CA MET A 19 14.04 7.72 -0.47
C MET A 19 12.68 7.79 0.21
N ALA A 20 11.89 6.71 0.17
CA ALA A 20 10.62 6.64 0.89
C ALA A 20 10.80 6.77 2.40
N ARG A 21 11.93 6.31 2.95
CA ARG A 21 12.26 6.49 4.37
C ARG A 21 12.40 7.97 4.77
N MET A 22 12.89 8.81 3.85
CA MET A 22 12.99 10.26 4.08
C MET A 22 11.63 10.94 3.90
N LEU A 23 10.91 10.59 2.84
CA LEU A 23 9.58 11.13 2.52
C LEU A 23 8.52 10.73 3.55
N ARG A 24 8.71 9.63 4.28
CA ARG A 24 7.85 9.20 5.39
C ARG A 24 7.68 10.30 6.44
N LYS A 25 8.74 11.06 6.71
CA LYS A 25 8.72 12.14 7.72
C LYS A 25 8.19 13.47 7.16
N LEU A 26 8.34 13.69 5.85
CA LEU A 26 8.02 14.98 5.23
C LEU A 26 6.63 15.02 4.60
N ALA A 27 6.15 13.91 4.06
CA ALA A 27 4.91 13.85 3.29
C ALA A 27 4.24 12.46 3.40
N PRO A 28 3.74 12.06 4.59
CA PRO A 28 3.13 10.75 4.79
C PRO A 28 1.93 10.48 3.88
N ASN A 29 1.13 11.51 3.58
CA ASN A 29 -0.03 11.39 2.67
C ASN A 29 0.39 11.13 1.21
N LEU A 30 1.55 11.63 0.80
CA LEU A 30 2.07 11.37 -0.55
C LEU A 30 2.58 9.94 -0.68
N ILE A 31 3.28 9.44 0.35
CA ILE A 31 3.69 8.04 0.43
C ILE A 31 2.47 7.14 0.34
N ARG A 32 1.44 7.43 1.14
CA ARG A 32 0.19 6.67 1.13
C ARG A 32 -0.37 6.56 -0.30
N LYS A 33 -0.66 7.69 -0.95
CA LYS A 33 -1.22 7.72 -2.31
C LYS A 33 -0.34 6.96 -3.32
N LYS A 34 0.99 7.12 -3.24
CA LYS A 34 1.89 6.44 -4.18
C LYS A 34 1.98 4.94 -3.96
N VAL A 35 1.95 4.49 -2.71
CA VAL A 35 1.91 3.07 -2.40
C VAL A 35 0.59 2.46 -2.87
N GLU A 36 -0.54 3.12 -2.58
CA GLU A 36 -1.85 2.67 -3.04
C GLU A 36 -1.87 2.53 -4.58
N GLN A 37 -1.48 3.59 -5.30
CA GLN A 37 -1.41 3.57 -6.76
C GLN A 37 -0.54 2.42 -7.28
N ARG A 38 0.69 2.27 -6.76
CA ARG A 38 1.64 1.28 -7.26
C ARG A 38 1.18 -0.16 -7.00
N VAL A 39 0.59 -0.41 -5.83
CA VAL A 39 0.03 -1.72 -5.48
C VAL A 39 -1.16 -2.06 -6.39
N ALA A 40 -2.07 -1.10 -6.64
CA ALA A 40 -3.19 -1.33 -7.55
C ALA A 40 -2.72 -1.64 -8.98
N GLU A 41 -1.76 -0.88 -9.50
CA GLU A 41 -1.17 -1.08 -10.82
C GLU A 41 -0.51 -2.46 -10.93
N SER A 42 0.37 -2.81 -9.99
CA SER A 42 1.11 -4.08 -10.03
C SER A 42 0.19 -5.31 -9.98
N ILE A 43 -0.89 -5.24 -9.18
CA ILE A 43 -1.86 -6.33 -9.09
C ILE A 43 -2.72 -6.40 -10.35
N LYS A 44 -3.11 -5.24 -10.91
CA LYS A 44 -3.84 -5.20 -12.17
C LYS A 44 -3.00 -5.78 -13.31
N GLU A 45 -1.73 -5.42 -13.42
CA GLU A 45 -0.78 -5.99 -14.39
C GLU A 45 -0.67 -7.51 -14.22
N SER A 46 -0.45 -8.00 -12.98
CA SER A 46 -0.34 -9.43 -12.69
C SER A 46 -1.59 -10.24 -13.05
N LEU A 47 -2.78 -9.63 -12.92
CA LEU A 47 -4.05 -10.26 -13.29
C LEU A 47 -4.25 -10.24 -14.81
N LEU A 48 -3.89 -9.14 -15.46
CA LEU A 48 -3.96 -9.01 -16.91
C LEU A 48 -3.04 -10.00 -17.62
N GLU A 49 -1.82 -10.21 -17.11
CA GLU A 49 -0.88 -11.23 -17.59
C GLU A 49 -1.45 -12.66 -17.53
N ARG A 50 -2.41 -12.90 -16.63
CA ARG A 50 -3.14 -14.17 -16.49
C ARG A 50 -4.44 -14.21 -17.31
N GLY A 51 -4.70 -13.18 -18.12
CA GLY A 51 -5.93 -13.05 -18.90
C GLY A 51 -7.16 -12.68 -18.07
N ILE A 52 -6.98 -12.16 -16.86
CA ILE A 52 -8.07 -11.81 -15.95
C ILE A 52 -8.27 -10.29 -15.96
N GLU A 53 -9.44 -9.84 -16.42
CA GLU A 53 -9.85 -8.45 -16.30
C GLU A 53 -10.50 -8.20 -14.94
N ALA A 54 -9.90 -7.34 -14.13
CA ALA A 54 -10.38 -7.04 -12.78
C ALA A 54 -10.27 -5.55 -12.45
N SER A 55 -11.29 -5.04 -11.75
CA SER A 55 -11.26 -3.72 -11.11
C SER A 55 -10.70 -3.85 -9.69
N ILE A 56 -9.62 -3.12 -9.40
CA ILE A 56 -8.99 -3.04 -8.08
C ILE A 56 -9.52 -1.79 -7.35
N SER A 57 -9.98 -1.95 -6.12
CA SER A 57 -10.33 -0.85 -5.22
C SER A 57 -9.50 -0.97 -3.95
N ILE A 58 -8.80 0.11 -3.59
CA ILE A 58 -8.06 0.18 -2.34
C ILE A 58 -8.92 0.91 -1.31
N GLN A 59 -9.12 0.27 -0.16
CA GLN A 59 -9.86 0.84 0.95
C GLN A 59 -8.92 1.14 2.10
N GLU A 60 -9.20 2.24 2.80
CA GLU A 60 -8.51 2.56 4.05
C GLU A 60 -8.77 1.44 5.08
N PRO A 61 -7.77 1.04 5.88
CA PRO A 61 -8.04 0.20 7.05
C PRO A 61 -8.98 0.96 7.99
N GLU A 62 -9.96 0.27 8.57
CA GLU A 62 -10.92 0.88 9.49
C GLU A 62 -10.21 1.53 10.69
N GLU A 63 -10.76 2.65 11.17
CA GLU A 63 -10.24 3.40 12.32
C GLU A 63 -9.97 2.45 13.50
N GLY A 64 -8.71 2.38 13.93
CA GLY A 64 -8.26 1.46 14.98
C GLY A 64 -7.04 0.60 14.60
N TYR A 65 -6.61 0.60 13.34
CA TYR A 65 -5.37 -0.08 12.95
C TYR A 65 -4.12 0.69 13.41
N ASN A 66 -3.55 0.29 14.55
CA ASN A 66 -2.24 0.77 15.01
C ASN A 66 -1.12 -0.21 14.56
N PRO A 67 -0.32 0.13 13.52
CA PRO A 67 0.75 -0.74 13.04
C PRO A 67 1.87 -1.00 14.06
N ASN A 68 1.91 -0.28 15.19
CA ASN A 68 2.91 -0.45 16.23
C ASN A 68 2.49 -1.40 17.36
N LEU A 69 1.25 -1.91 17.37
CA LEU A 69 0.79 -2.79 18.47
C LEU A 69 1.50 -4.16 18.50
N ASN A 70 2.11 -4.58 17.38
CA ASN A 70 2.77 -5.89 17.26
C ASN A 70 4.30 -5.85 17.45
N LYS A 71 4.88 -4.73 17.91
CA LYS A 71 6.33 -4.60 18.12
C LYS A 71 6.79 -4.80 19.58
N GLU A 72 5.89 -5.16 20.49
CA GLU A 72 6.19 -5.36 21.93
C GLU A 72 5.91 -6.78 22.43
N LYS A 73 6.21 -7.81 21.65
CA LYS A 73 6.29 -9.20 22.16
C LYS A 73 7.61 -9.84 21.84
#